data_AF-A0A2E7DN84-F1
#
_entry.id   AF-A0A2E7DN84-F1
#
_cell.length_a   1.000
_cell.length_b   1.000
_cell.length_c   1.000
_cell.angle_alpha   90.00
_cell.angle_beta   90.00
_cell.angle_gamma   90.00
#
_symmetry.space_group_name_H-M   'P 1'
#
loop_
_entity.id
_entity.type
_entity.pdbx_description
1 polymer ?
#
loop_
_entity_poly.entity_id
_entity_poly.type
_entity_poly.pdbx_seq_one_letter_code
_entity_poly.pdbx_strand_id
1 'polypeptide(L)'
;MKYTEIGQQIGQLVQQKNEAYGDSFSKSEDILKVLFPNGVQPNQYRDLLAITRIIDKLFRIATNKDALGENPWSDICGYAILAISTTSDKK
;
A
#
# COMPACT_ATOMS: atom_id res chain seq x y z
N MET A 1 -4.09 7.45 -28.66
CA MET A 1 -5.39 7.49 -27.95
C MET A 1 -5.76 8.93 -27.68
N LYS A 2 -7.04 9.27 -27.78
CA LYS A 2 -7.57 10.56 -27.32
C LYS A 2 -7.59 10.59 -25.80
N TYR A 3 -7.54 11.78 -25.19
CA TYR A 3 -7.58 11.93 -23.74
C TYR A 3 -8.81 11.25 -23.09
N THR A 4 -9.94 11.25 -23.78
CA THR A 4 -11.18 10.60 -23.34
C THR A 4 -11.05 9.07 -23.25
N GLU A 5 -10.33 8.46 -24.20
CA GLU A 5 -10.10 7.01 -24.21
C GLU A 5 -9.19 6.60 -23.05
N ILE A 6 -8.16 7.40 -22.77
CA ILE A 6 -7.24 7.21 -21.63
C ILE A 6 -8.03 7.30 -20.31
N GLY A 7 -8.88 8.32 -20.17
CA GLY A 7 -9.70 8.49 -18.97
C GLY A 7 -10.64 7.32 -18.71
N GLN A 8 -11.29 6.79 -19.76
CA GLN A 8 -12.17 5.63 -19.65
C GLN A 8 -11.40 4.37 -19.20
N GLN A 9 -10.24 4.11 -19.80
CA GLN A 9 -9.42 2.95 -19.43
C GLN A 9 -8.91 3.04 -17.98
N ILE A 10 -8.43 4.21 -17.56
CA ILE A 10 -7.98 4.43 -16.18
C ILE A 10 -9.15 4.28 -15.20
N GLY A 11 -10.32 4.83 -15.52
CA GLY A 11 -11.52 4.71 -14.69
C GLY A 11 -11.94 3.26 -14.48
N GLN A 12 -11.96 2.46 -15.55
CA GLN A 12 -12.26 1.03 -15.47
C GLN A 12 -11.25 0.28 -14.60
N LEU A 13 -9.96 0.57 -14.75
CA LEU A 13 -8.91 -0.05 -13.95
C LEU A 13 -9.03 0.30 -12.46
N VAL A 14 -9.32 1.57 -12.14
CA VAL A 14 -9.49 2.02 -10.75
C VAL A 14 -10.72 1.36 -10.12
N GLN A 15 -11.83 1.25 -10.85
CA GLN A 15 -13.02 0.56 -10.37
C GLN A 15 -12.72 -0.91 -10.01
N GLN A 16 -12.09 -1.65 -10.93
CA GLN A 16 -11.71 -3.05 -10.70
C GLN A 16 -10.80 -3.22 -9.47
N LYS A 17 -9.84 -2.31 -9.28
CA LYS A 17 -8.94 -2.33 -8.11
C LYS A 17 -9.67 -2.02 -6.81
N ASN A 18 -10.57 -1.04 -6.81
CA ASN A 18 -11.33 -0.65 -5.62
C ASN A 18 -12.28 -1.78 -5.18
N GLU A 19 -12.85 -2.52 -6.13
CA GLU A 19 -13.62 -3.73 -5.85
C GLU A 19 -12.74 -4.86 -5.28
N ALA A 20 -11.53 -5.02 -5.81
CA ALA A 20 -10.60 -6.08 -5.40
C ALA A 20 -9.95 -5.85 -4.02
N TYR A 21 -9.73 -4.60 -3.62
CA TYR A 21 -9.04 -4.24 -2.36
C TYR A 21 -9.99 -3.67 -1.30
N GLY A 22 -11.26 -3.42 -1.66
CA GLY A 22 -12.12 -2.53 -0.90
C GLY A 22 -11.64 -1.08 -0.97
N ASP A 23 -12.21 -0.23 -0.12
CA ASP A 23 -11.83 1.19 0.04
C ASP A 23 -10.47 1.34 0.76
N SER A 24 -9.45 0.61 0.30
CA SER A 24 -8.07 0.62 0.82
C SER A 24 -7.51 2.04 0.82
N PHE A 25 -7.80 2.82 -0.23
CA PHE A 25 -7.28 4.17 -0.38
C PHE A 25 -7.72 5.09 0.77
N SER A 26 -9.03 5.21 1.02
CA SER A 26 -9.54 6.11 2.07
C SER A 26 -9.27 5.55 3.46
N LYS A 27 -9.37 4.22 3.65
CA LYS A 27 -9.15 3.60 4.96
C LYS A 27 -7.68 3.53 5.38
N SER A 28 -6.76 3.50 4.44
CA SER A 28 -5.33 3.66 4.74
C SER A 28 -5.03 5.04 5.33
N GLU A 29 -5.70 6.09 4.87
CA GLU A 29 -5.57 7.45 5.44
C GLU A 29 -5.99 7.47 6.92
N ASP A 30 -7.12 6.84 7.26
CA ASP A 30 -7.60 6.74 8.65
C ASP A 30 -6.59 6.05 9.55
N ILE A 31 -5.97 4.95 9.08
CA ILE A 31 -4.91 4.25 9.83
C ILE A 31 -3.68 5.13 10.00
N LEU A 32 -3.24 5.83 8.94
CA LEU A 32 -2.08 6.71 9.00
C LEU A 32 -2.28 7.88 9.96
N LYS A 33 -3.49 8.43 10.09
CA LYS A 33 -3.82 9.46 11.09
C LYS A 33 -3.67 8.95 12.52
N VAL A 34 -3.95 7.67 12.77
CA VAL A 34 -3.72 7.04 14.08
C VAL A 34 -2.23 6.82 14.35
N LEU A 35 -1.46 6.39 13.34
CA LEU A 35 -0.03 6.11 13.49
C LEU A 35 0.85 7.37 13.54
N PHE A 36 0.47 8.42 12.81
CA PHE A 36 1.22 9.66 12.67
C PHE A 36 0.33 10.89 12.99
N PRO A 37 -0.20 11.00 14.22
CA PRO A 37 -1.17 12.04 14.57
C PRO A 37 -0.61 13.46 14.47
N ASN A 38 0.73 13.60 14.52
CA ASN A 38 1.44 14.88 14.46
C ASN A 38 2.22 15.05 13.15
N GLY A 39 1.86 14.29 12.10
CA GLY A 39 2.56 14.28 10.82
C GLY A 39 3.82 13.40 10.81
N VAL A 40 4.52 13.41 9.67
CA VAL A 40 5.69 12.57 9.40
C VAL A 40 6.93 13.45 9.23
N GLN A 41 8.01 13.11 9.92
CA GLN A 41 9.31 13.76 9.79
C GLN A 41 10.16 13.08 8.69
N PRO A 42 11.10 13.80 8.03
CA PRO A 42 11.88 13.23 6.92
C PRO A 42 12.64 11.94 7.25
N ASN A 43 13.11 11.79 8.50
CA ASN A 43 13.80 10.59 8.97
C ASN A 43 12.88 9.36 9.11
N GLN A 44 11.56 9.53 9.09
CA GLN A 44 10.55 8.47 9.21
C GLN A 44 10.06 7.96 7.86
N TYR A 45 10.42 8.59 6.73
CA TYR A 45 9.84 8.26 5.42
C TYR A 45 10.09 6.82 4.97
N ARG A 46 11.20 6.20 5.38
CA ARG A 46 11.46 4.80 5.07
C ARG A 46 10.47 3.87 5.76
N ASP A 47 10.20 4.10 7.05
CA ASP A 47 9.25 3.30 7.81
C ASP A 47 7.82 3.58 7.36
N LEU A 48 7.48 4.86 7.10
CA LEU A 48 6.20 5.23 6.48
C LEU A 48 5.98 4.46 5.18
N LEU A 49 6.97 4.40 4.29
CA LEU A 49 6.86 3.68 3.02
C LEU A 49 6.55 2.19 3.24
N ALA A 50 7.24 1.54 4.17
CA ALA A 50 6.98 0.13 4.50
C ALA A 50 5.57 -0.06 5.09
N ILE A 51 5.18 0.79 6.05
CA ILE A 51 3.87 0.78 6.70
C ILE A 51 2.74 0.93 5.67
N THR A 52 2.78 1.96 4.82
CA THR A 52 1.74 2.20 3.82
C THR A 52 1.59 1.02 2.85
N ARG A 53 2.70 0.40 2.45
CA ARG A 53 2.67 -0.80 1.59
C ARG A 53 2.11 -2.02 2.30
N ILE A 54 2.36 -2.18 3.61
CA ILE A 54 1.79 -3.27 4.41
C ILE A 54 0.27 -3.05 4.56
N ILE A 55 -0.18 -1.83 4.89
CA ILE A 55 -1.61 -1.52 5.03
C ILE A 55 -2.37 -1.88 3.75
N ASP A 56 -1.88 -1.47 2.58
CA ASP A 56 -2.49 -1.81 1.30
C ASP A 56 -2.61 -3.32 1.08
N LYS A 57 -1.56 -4.08 1.43
CA LYS A 57 -1.57 -5.54 1.34
C LYS A 57 -2.56 -6.18 2.33
N LEU A 58 -2.74 -5.61 3.52
CA LEU A 58 -3.75 -6.07 4.49
C LEU A 58 -5.17 -5.93 3.94
N PHE A 59 -5.48 -4.80 3.29
CA PHE A 59 -6.77 -4.62 2.62
C PHE A 59 -7.01 -5.67 1.55
N ARG A 60 -6.02 -5.92 0.69
CA ARG A 60 -6.09 -7.00 -0.31
C ARG A 60 -6.30 -8.37 0.34
N ILE A 61 -5.56 -8.71 1.39
CA ILE A 61 -5.71 -9.99 2.10
C ILE A 61 -7.14 -10.15 2.65
N ALA A 62 -7.72 -9.09 3.21
CA ALA A 62 -9.04 -9.12 3.83
C ALA A 62 -10.20 -9.17 2.81
N THR A 63 -9.97 -8.72 1.58
CA THR A 63 -11.02 -8.58 0.54
C THR A 63 -10.89 -9.63 -0.55
N ASN A 64 -9.79 -9.62 -1.30
CA ASN A 64 -9.45 -10.64 -2.29
C ASN A 64 -7.94 -10.88 -2.35
N LYS A 65 -7.49 -11.82 -1.51
CA LYS A 65 -6.07 -12.20 -1.38
C LYS A 65 -5.42 -12.54 -2.73
N ASP A 66 -6.18 -13.19 -3.62
CA ASP A 66 -5.66 -13.77 -4.86
C ASP A 66 -5.83 -12.85 -6.09
N ALA A 67 -6.33 -11.62 -5.91
CA ALA A 67 -6.71 -10.68 -6.97
C ALA A 67 -5.65 -10.34 -8.04
N LEU A 68 -4.38 -10.70 -7.83
CA LEU A 68 -3.27 -10.40 -8.75
C LEU A 68 -2.27 -11.57 -8.93
N GLY A 69 -2.59 -12.78 -8.47
CA GLY A 69 -1.67 -13.94 -8.58
C GLY A 69 -0.39 -13.88 -7.74
N GLU A 70 -0.11 -12.76 -7.08
CA GLU A 70 0.99 -12.60 -6.12
C GLU A 70 0.58 -13.07 -4.71
N ASN A 71 1.54 -13.51 -3.89
CA ASN A 71 1.31 -13.80 -2.47
C ASN A 71 1.55 -12.52 -1.62
N PRO A 72 0.49 -11.86 -1.10
CA PRO A 72 0.65 -10.62 -0.35
C PRO A 72 1.42 -10.79 0.98
N TRP A 73 1.46 -12.00 1.55
CA TRP A 73 2.27 -12.27 2.75
C TRP A 73 3.76 -12.31 2.43
N SER A 74 4.14 -12.82 1.25
CA SER A 74 5.53 -12.77 0.78
C SER A 74 6.00 -11.32 0.60
N ASP A 75 5.13 -10.44 0.09
CA ASP A 75 5.44 -9.01 -0.03
C ASP A 75 5.68 -8.36 1.33
N ILE A 76 4.79 -8.61 2.30
CA ILE A 76 4.91 -8.11 3.67
C ILE A 76 6.23 -8.58 4.31
N CYS A 77 6.58 -9.86 4.14
CA CYS A 77 7.84 -10.41 4.60
C CYS A 77 9.04 -9.70 3.95
N GLY A 78 8.98 -9.47 2.63
CA GLY A 78 10.00 -8.72 1.90
C GLY A 78 10.20 -7.31 2.45
N TYR A 79 9.13 -6.58 2.76
CA TYR A 79 9.23 -5.24 3.36
C TYR A 79 9.86 -5.27 4.76
N ALA A 80 9.52 -6.27 5.58
CA ALA A 80 10.13 -6.44 6.90
C ALA A 80 11.64 -6.72 6.81
N ILE A 81 12.06 -7.60 5.89
CA ILE A 81 13.49 -7.88 5.65
C ILE A 81 14.24 -6.61 5.23
N LEU A 82 13.66 -5.82 4.30
CA LEU A 82 14.24 -4.55 3.88
C LEU A 82 14.38 -3.57 5.05
N ALA A 83 13.34 -3.42 5.88
CA ALA A 83 13.38 -2.56 7.06
C ALA A 83 14.49 -2.98 8.05
N ILE A 84 14.63 -4.28 8.31
CA ILE A 84 15.66 -4.84 9.20
C ILE A 84 17.07 -4.58 8.64
N SER A 85 17.30 -4.89 7.35
CA SER A 85 18.62 -4.72 6.73
C SER A 85 19.11 -3.27 6.83
N THR A 86 18.24 -2.31 6.52
CA THR A 86 18.61 -0.91 6.52
C THR A 86 18.74 -0.26 7.90
N THR A 87 18.20 -0.89 8.94
CA THR A 87 18.38 -0.48 10.35
C THR A 87 19.68 -1.02 10.92
N SER A 88 20.11 -2.19 10.44
CA SER A 88 21.32 -2.89 10.90
C SER A 88 22.61 -2.20 10.41
N ASP A 89 22.56 -1.52 9.26
CA ASP A 89 23.69 -0.76 8.68
C ASP A 89 23.98 0.59 9.39
N LYS A 90 23.22 0.95 10.42
CA LYS A 90 23.43 2.17 11.22
C LYS A 90 24.19 1.91 12.54
N LYS A 91 24.79 0.74 12.71
CA LYS A 91 25.68 0.42 13.84
C LYS A 91 27.15 0.57 13.48
#